data_AF-A0A962DLH2-F1
#
_entry.id   AF-A0A962DLH2-F1
#
_cell.length_a   1.000
_cell.length_b   1.000
_cell.length_c   1.000
_cell.angle_alpha   90.00
_cell.angle_beta   90.00
_cell.angle_gamma   90.00
#
_symmetry.space_group_name_H-M   'P 1'
#
loop_
_entity.id
_entity.type
_entity.pdbx_description
1 polymer ?
#
loop_
_entity_poly.entity_id
_entity_poly.type
_entity_poly.pdbx_seq_one_letter_code
_entity_poly.pdbx_strand_id
1 'polypeptide(L)'
;VHSGALGWVAMVTFGCMYALIPRVYGRTGMYSTKAIDLHFWIATIGIVLYVASMWIAGVMQGLMWRAVNSDGTLTFTFIESLKATYPYYAARLTGGVMFLSGALIMAWNTWKTVVTSEQRVVQPVLDPA
;
A
#
# COMPACT_ATOMS: atom_id res chain seq x y z
N VAL A 1 6.47 -8.98 5.75
CA VAL A 1 6.51 -8.79 4.28
C VAL A 1 5.81 -7.50 3.84
N HIS A 2 4.48 -7.40 3.97
CA HIS A 2 3.71 -6.27 3.42
C HIS A 2 4.04 -4.89 4.03
N SER A 3 4.55 -4.83 5.25
CA SER A 3 5.08 -3.57 5.82
C SER A 3 6.19 -2.96 4.94
N GLY A 4 7.10 -3.78 4.40
CA GLY A 4 8.14 -3.33 3.49
C GLY A 4 7.65 -3.22 2.04
N ALA A 5 6.90 -4.21 1.55
CA ALA A 5 6.43 -4.17 0.16
C ALA A 5 5.49 -2.97 -0.10
N LEU A 6 4.50 -2.76 0.77
CA LEU A 6 3.53 -1.67 0.62
C LEU A 6 4.06 -0.37 1.23
N GLY A 7 4.53 -0.41 2.48
CA GLY A 7 4.93 0.81 3.21
C GLY A 7 6.25 1.42 2.75
N TRP A 8 7.16 0.64 2.18
CA TRP A 8 8.45 1.13 1.68
C TRP A 8 8.51 1.13 0.16
N VAL A 9 8.54 -0.05 -0.46
CA VAL A 9 8.79 -0.19 -1.91
C VAL A 9 7.74 0.55 -2.72
N ALA A 10 6.45 0.29 -2.46
CA ALA A 10 5.39 0.92 -3.22
C ALA A 10 5.30 2.43 -2.95
N MET A 11 5.34 2.88 -1.70
CA MET A 11 5.24 4.32 -1.37
C MET A 11 6.36 5.15 -1.99
N VAL A 12 7.62 4.68 -1.91
CA VAL A 12 8.76 5.37 -2.55
C VAL A 12 8.58 5.38 -4.06
N THR A 13 8.18 4.25 -4.65
CA THR A 13 7.95 4.16 -6.10
C THR A 13 6.85 5.12 -6.56
N PHE A 14 5.74 5.19 -5.83
CA PHE A 14 4.64 6.12 -6.12
C PHE A 14 5.08 7.58 -6.03
N GLY A 15 5.84 7.95 -4.98
CA GLY A 15 6.41 9.29 -4.85
C GLY A 15 7.34 9.65 -6.02
N CYS A 16 8.24 8.75 -6.39
CA CYS A 16 9.12 8.92 -7.55
C CYS A 16 8.32 9.10 -8.85
N MET A 17 7.28 8.29 -9.06
CA MET A 17 6.42 8.41 -10.23
C MET A 17 5.70 9.76 -10.28
N TYR A 18 5.11 10.24 -9.18
CA TYR A 18 4.48 11.55 -9.12
C TYR A 18 5.45 12.70 -9.41
N ALA A 19 6.72 12.56 -9.04
CA ALA A 19 7.75 13.54 -9.33
C ALA A 19 8.22 13.47 -10.80
N LEU A 20 8.40 12.28 -11.37
CA LEU A 20 9.05 12.10 -12.67
C LEU A 20 8.07 12.21 -13.84
N ILE A 21 6.85 11.69 -13.71
CA ILE A 21 5.87 11.63 -14.80
C ILE A 21 5.61 13.01 -15.41
N PRO A 22 5.31 14.09 -14.64
CA PRO A 22 5.13 15.41 -15.22
C PRO A 22 6.35 15.87 -16.01
N ARG A 23 7.56 15.68 -15.49
CA ARG A 23 8.81 16.13 -16.12
C ARG A 23 9.06 15.43 -17.45
N VAL A 24 8.87 14.12 -17.51
CA VAL A 24 9.02 13.32 -18.74
C VAL A 24 8.01 13.76 -19.81
N TYR A 25 6.80 14.13 -19.40
CA TYR A 25 5.76 14.61 -20.31
C TYR A 25 5.80 16.14 -20.54
N GLY A 26 6.83 16.85 -20.06
CA GLY A 26 6.99 18.30 -20.23
C GLY A 26 5.93 19.13 -19.51
N ARG A 27 5.42 18.65 -18.38
CA ARG A 27 4.39 19.30 -17.56
C ARG A 27 4.99 19.94 -16.31
N THR A 28 4.36 21.01 -15.84
CA THR A 28 4.71 21.70 -14.59
C THR A 28 4.41 20.86 -13.35
N GLY A 29 3.44 19.96 -13.42
CA GLY A 29 3.03 19.10 -12.31
C GLY A 29 2.04 18.01 -12.75
N MET A 30 1.62 17.20 -11.77
CA MET A 30 0.53 16.24 -11.96
C MET A 30 -0.81 16.96 -12.12
N TYR A 31 -1.77 16.31 -12.78
CA TYR A 31 -3.10 16.85 -13.05
C TYR A 31 -3.84 17.33 -11.80
N SER A 32 -3.78 16.57 -10.69
CA SER A 32 -4.38 16.95 -9.42
C SER A 32 -3.47 16.59 -8.25
N THR A 33 -3.06 17.57 -7.46
CA THR A 33 -2.34 17.38 -6.20
C THR A 33 -3.25 16.81 -5.11
N LYS A 34 -4.53 17.23 -5.07
CA LYS A 34 -5.53 16.68 -4.15
C LYS A 34 -5.74 15.17 -4.34
N ALA A 35 -5.63 14.67 -5.57
CA ALA A 35 -5.71 13.23 -5.83
C ALA A 35 -4.48 12.46 -5.32
N ILE A 36 -3.31 13.11 -5.28
CA ILE A 36 -2.10 12.56 -4.65
C ILE A 36 -2.30 12.46 -3.15
N ASP A 37 -2.82 13.51 -2.50
CA ASP A 37 -3.11 13.49 -1.07
C ASP A 37 -4.14 12.41 -0.72
N LEU A 38 -5.19 12.28 -1.52
CA LEU A 38 -6.20 11.24 -1.35
C LEU A 38 -5.60 9.83 -1.50
N HIS A 39 -4.77 9.61 -2.52
CA HIS A 39 -4.04 8.35 -2.69
C HIS A 39 -3.15 8.07 -1.46
N PHE A 40 -2.38 9.06 -1.00
CA PHE A 40 -1.51 8.92 0.16
C PHE A 40 -2.28 8.47 1.40
N TRP A 41 -3.40 9.11 1.73
CA TRP A 41 -4.18 8.76 2.92
C TRP A 41 -4.85 7.40 2.81
N ILE A 42 -5.47 7.09 1.67
CA ILE A 42 -6.11 5.79 1.45
C ILE A 42 -5.08 4.66 1.52
N ALA A 43 -3.93 4.82 0.86
CA ALA A 43 -2.84 3.86 0.89
C ALA A 43 -2.29 3.68 2.30
N THR A 44 -2.04 4.77 3.02
CA THR A 44 -1.48 4.75 4.38
C THR A 44 -2.42 4.04 5.36
N ILE A 45 -3.71 4.38 5.35
CA ILE A 45 -4.70 3.72 6.22
C ILE A 45 -4.81 2.23 5.86
N GLY A 46 -4.83 1.91 4.56
CA GLY A 46 -4.84 0.53 4.08
C GLY A 46 -3.63 -0.28 4.56
N ILE A 47 -2.43 0.31 4.51
CA ILE A 47 -1.18 -0.31 5.01
C ILE A 47 -1.27 -0.55 6.52
N VAL A 48 -1.64 0.47 7.30
CA VAL A 48 -1.72 0.34 8.76
C VAL A 48 -2.71 -0.76 9.15
N LEU A 49 -3.88 -0.80 8.53
CA LEU A 49 -4.88 -1.85 8.77
C LEU A 49 -4.35 -3.25 8.41
N TYR A 50 -3.65 -3.37 7.28
CA TYR A 50 -3.02 -4.62 6.85
C TYR A 50 -1.98 -5.08 7.88
N VAL A 51 -1.05 -4.19 8.27
CA VAL A 51 0.04 -4.53 9.17
C VAL A 51 -0.49 -4.89 10.56
N ALA A 52 -1.44 -4.12 11.10
CA ALA A 52 -2.04 -4.38 12.39
C ALA A 52 -2.74 -5.75 12.43
N SER A 53 -3.56 -6.06 11.42
CA SER A 53 -4.25 -7.36 11.35
C SER A 53 -3.28 -8.54 11.29
N MET A 54 -2.18 -8.42 10.54
CA MET A 54 -1.18 -9.48 10.43
C MET A 54 -0.30 -9.64 11.66
N TRP A 55 -0.04 -8.56 12.38
CA TRP A 55 0.64 -8.64 13.68
C TRP A 55 -0.21 -9.40 14.69
N ILE A 56 -1.48 -9.03 14.83
CA ILE A 56 -2.39 -9.69 15.79
C ILE A 56 -2.57 -11.17 15.41
N ALA A 57 -2.83 -11.46 14.13
CA ALA A 57 -2.95 -12.83 13.64
C ALA A 57 -1.69 -13.65 13.91
N GLY A 58 -0.50 -13.12 13.58
CA GLY A 58 0.76 -13.85 13.75
C GLY A 58 1.11 -14.12 15.21
N VAL A 59 0.91 -13.14 16.10
CA VAL A 59 1.13 -13.31 17.54
C VAL A 59 0.14 -14.34 18.12
N MET A 60 -1.14 -14.21 17.80
CA MET A 60 -2.18 -15.14 18.25
C MET A 60 -1.91 -16.57 17.76
N GLN A 61 -1.64 -16.76 16.48
CA GLN A 61 -1.29 -18.08 15.92
C GLN A 61 -0.06 -18.66 16.61
N GLY A 62 0.99 -17.84 16.78
CA GLY A 62 2.21 -18.27 17.46
C GLY A 62 1.98 -18.67 18.92
N LEU A 63 1.10 -17.96 19.65
CA LEU A 63 0.71 -18.30 21.01
C LEU A 63 -0.13 -19.57 21.07
N MET A 64 -1.11 -19.74 20.18
CA MET A 64 -1.95 -20.93 20.14
C MET A 64 -1.17 -22.19 19.78
N TRP A 65 -0.22 -22.11 18.83
CA TRP A 65 0.60 -23.26 18.42
C TRP A 65 1.59 -23.73 19.49
N ARG A 66 1.98 -22.85 20.42
CA ARG A 66 2.87 -23.20 21.54
C ARG A 66 2.15 -23.40 22.87
N ALA A 67 0.82 -23.27 22.87
CA ALA A 67 0.04 -23.39 24.09
C ALA A 67 -0.01 -24.86 24.53
N VAL A 68 0.47 -25.11 25.74
CA VAL A 68 0.47 -26.42 26.38
C VAL A 68 -0.28 -26.34 27.71
N ASN A 69 -1.07 -27.37 27.98
CA ASN A 69 -1.75 -27.55 29.25
C ASN A 69 -0.74 -27.98 30.33
N SER A 70 -1.18 -27.97 31.59
CA SER A 70 -0.34 -28.41 32.73
C SER A 70 0.09 -29.87 32.65
N ASP A 71 -0.61 -30.70 31.86
CA ASP A 71 -0.29 -32.10 31.58
C ASP A 71 0.64 -32.30 30.36
N GLY A 72 1.07 -31.20 29.72
CA GLY A 72 1.94 -31.22 28.54
C GLY A 72 1.24 -31.46 27.20
N THR A 73 -0.08 -31.65 27.19
CA THR A 73 -0.86 -31.75 25.94
C THR A 73 -1.03 -30.38 25.28
N LEU A 74 -1.22 -30.34 23.95
CA LEU A 74 -1.49 -29.09 23.24
C LEU A 74 -2.88 -28.54 23.62
N THR A 75 -2.93 -27.27 24.00
CA THR A 75 -4.18 -26.59 24.42
C THR A 75 -5.13 -26.38 23.24
N PHE A 76 -4.62 -26.10 22.05
CA PHE A 76 -5.42 -25.83 20.86
C PHE A 76 -5.06 -26.76 19.70
N THR A 77 -6.08 -27.21 18.97
CA THR A 77 -5.91 -27.85 17.67
C THR A 77 -5.52 -26.81 16.61
N PHE A 78 -4.92 -27.28 15.51
CA PHE A 78 -4.60 -26.40 14.39
C PHE A 78 -5.86 -25.71 13.81
N ILE A 79 -6.98 -26.44 13.73
CA ILE A 79 -8.25 -25.91 13.18
C ILE A 79 -8.79 -24.76 14.03
N GLU A 80 -8.64 -24.79 15.36
CA GLU A 80 -9.04 -23.68 16.23
C GLU A 80 -8.20 -22.44 15.98
N SER A 81 -6.88 -22.60 15.82
CA SER A 81 -6.00 -21.48 15.46
C SER A 81 -6.36 -20.88 14.09
N LEU A 82 -6.77 -21.71 13.13
CA LEU A 82 -7.20 -21.27 11.81
C LEU A 82 -8.50 -20.45 11.90
N LYS A 83 -9.51 -20.97 12.60
CA LYS A 83 -10.81 -20.29 12.79
C LYS A 83 -10.64 -18.94 13.49
N ALA A 84 -9.79 -18.88 14.52
CA ALA A 84 -9.48 -17.64 15.22
C ALA A 84 -8.86 -16.58 14.29
N THR A 85 -8.20 -16.99 13.20
CA THR A 85 -7.49 -16.08 12.29
C THR A 85 -8.40 -15.41 11.25
N TYR A 86 -9.59 -15.94 10.99
CA TYR A 86 -10.52 -15.45 9.96
C TYR A 86 -10.86 -13.95 10.01
N PRO A 87 -11.20 -13.34 11.16
CA PRO A 87 -11.49 -11.90 11.22
C PRO A 87 -10.30 -11.05 10.76
N TYR A 88 -9.07 -11.51 11.02
CA TYR A 88 -7.87 -10.79 10.60
C TYR A 88 -7.60 -10.93 9.09
N TYR A 89 -8.00 -12.05 8.47
CA TYR A 89 -7.97 -12.16 7.01
C TYR A 89 -8.96 -11.22 6.33
N ALA A 90 -10.15 -11.02 6.91
CA ALA A 90 -11.11 -10.04 6.42
C ALA A 90 -10.53 -8.61 6.54
N ALA A 91 -10.01 -8.24 7.71
CA ALA A 91 -9.37 -6.93 7.92
C ALA A 91 -8.18 -6.70 6.96
N ARG A 92 -7.37 -7.73 6.73
CA ARG A 92 -6.28 -7.71 5.75
C ARG A 92 -6.78 -7.43 4.34
N LEU A 93 -7.84 -8.13 3.92
CA LEU A 93 -8.45 -7.93 2.60
C LEU A 93 -8.94 -6.50 2.46
N THR A 94 -9.64 -5.96 3.46
CA THR A 94 -10.10 -4.57 3.47
C THR A 94 -8.93 -3.60 3.33
N GLY A 95 -7.85 -3.77 4.11
CA GLY A 95 -6.66 -2.93 4.00
C GLY A 95 -5.99 -3.02 2.62
N GLY A 96 -5.94 -4.21 2.03
CA GLY A 96 -5.44 -4.42 0.68
C GLY A 96 -6.30 -3.78 -0.41
N VAL A 97 -7.63 -3.84 -0.27
CA VAL A 97 -8.57 -3.19 -1.20
C VAL A 97 -8.47 -1.67 -1.11
N MET A 98 -8.30 -1.11 0.09
CA MET A 98 -8.01 0.31 0.25
C MET A 98 -6.71 0.69 -0.46
N PHE A 99 -5.63 -0.05 -0.25
CA PHE A 99 -4.37 0.22 -0.93
C PHE A 99 -4.52 0.16 -2.46
N LEU A 100 -5.23 -0.85 -2.98
CA LEU A 100 -5.51 -1.00 -4.40
C LEU A 100 -6.35 0.16 -4.95
N SER A 101 -7.38 0.63 -4.23
CA SER A 101 -8.18 1.77 -4.67
C SER A 101 -7.34 3.05 -4.72
N GLY A 102 -6.40 3.23 -3.79
CA GLY A 102 -5.36 4.27 -3.86
C GLY A 102 -4.54 4.19 -5.16
N ALA A 103 -4.07 3.01 -5.52
CA ALA A 103 -3.31 2.80 -6.76
C ALA A 103 -4.16 3.09 -8.02
N LEU A 104 -5.47 2.80 -8.00
CA LEU A 104 -6.38 3.16 -9.09
C LEU A 104 -6.56 4.68 -9.21
N ILE A 105 -6.61 5.41 -8.09
CA ILE A 105 -6.64 6.89 -8.10
C ILE A 105 -5.35 7.43 -8.73
N MET A 106 -4.20 6.85 -8.40
CA MET A 106 -2.93 7.20 -9.03
C MET A 106 -2.94 6.94 -10.54
N ALA A 107 -3.43 5.77 -10.98
CA ALA A 107 -3.53 5.43 -12.39
C ALA A 107 -4.39 6.44 -13.15
N TRP A 108 -5.54 6.82 -12.60
CA TRP A 108 -6.41 7.85 -13.15
C TRP A 108 -5.72 9.23 -13.22
N ASN A 109 -5.08 9.66 -12.14
CA ASN A 109 -4.40 10.97 -12.09
C ASN A 109 -3.24 11.03 -13.09
N THR A 110 -2.51 9.93 -13.23
CA THR A 110 -1.44 9.75 -14.21
C THR A 110 -1.98 9.83 -15.63
N TRP A 111 -3.04 9.09 -15.93
CA TRP A 111 -3.68 9.10 -17.24
C TRP A 111 -4.15 10.51 -17.63
N LYS A 112 -4.79 11.23 -16.71
CA LYS A 112 -5.19 12.63 -16.91
C LYS A 112 -3.99 13.56 -17.12
N THR A 113 -2.86 13.32 -16.46
CA THR A 113 -1.63 14.11 -16.64
C THR A 113 -1.05 13.92 -18.05
N VAL A 114 -1.09 12.69 -18.57
CA VAL A 114 -0.55 12.34 -19.88
C VAL A 114 -1.43 12.85 -21.02
N VAL A 115 -2.76 12.72 -20.91
CA VAL A 115 -3.71 12.98 -22.00
C VAL A 115 -4.15 14.44 -22.11
N THR A 116 -4.20 15.20 -21.01
CA THR A 116 -4.58 16.63 -21.04
C THR A 116 -3.60 17.39 -21.93
N SER A 117 -4.02 18.24 -22.87
CA SER A 117 -3.13 18.86 -23.89
C SER A 117 -2.42 20.16 -23.47
N GLU A 118 -2.45 20.53 -22.19
CA GLU A 118 -1.90 21.82 -21.73
C GLU A 118 -0.37 21.94 -21.84
N GLN A 119 0.07 23.18 -22.08
CA GLN A 119 1.40 23.62 -22.50
C GLN A 119 2.58 22.73 -22.08
N ARG A 120 3.31 22.24 -23.09
CA ARG A 120 4.60 21.59 -22.93
C ARG A 120 5.62 22.66 -22.53
N VAL A 121 6.02 22.67 -21.26
CA VAL A 121 7.13 23.50 -20.82
C VAL A 121 8.40 22.90 -21.42
N VAL A 122 9.11 23.71 -22.21
CA VAL A 122 10.43 23.36 -22.73
C VAL A 122 11.36 23.22 -21.52
N GLN A 123 11.76 21.99 -21.22
CA GLN A 123 12.76 21.73 -20.19
C GLN A 123 14.09 22.31 -20.68
N PRO A 124 14.78 23.17 -19.90
CA PRO A 124 16.11 23.63 -20.26
C PRO A 124 17.06 22.42 -20.19
N VAL A 125 17.30 21.80 -21.34
CA VAL A 125 18.38 20.83 -21.51
C VAL A 125 19.66 21.64 -21.53
N LEU A 126 20.63 21.29 -20.68
CA LEU A 126 21.96 21.88 -20.75
C LEU A 126 22.55 21.55 -22.12
N ASP A 127 22.97 22.57 -22.86
CA ASP A 127 23.66 22.35 -24.13
C ASP A 127 24.89 21.46 -23.89
N PRO A 128 25.15 20.46 -24.76
CA PRO A 128 26.35 19.65 -24.65
C PRO A 128 27.60 20.53 -24.72
N ALA A 129 28.51 20.31 -23.78
CA ALA A 129 29.77 21.05 -23.64
C ALA A 129 30.73 20.86 -24.82
#